data_AF-A0A2Z6QBP7-F1
#
_entry.id   AF-A0A2Z6QBP7-F1
#
_cell.length_a   1.000
_cell.length_b   1.000
_cell.length_c   1.000
_cell.angle_alpha   90.00
_cell.angle_beta   90.00
_cell.angle_gamma   90.00
#
_symmetry.space_group_name_H-M   'P 1'
#
loop_
_entity.id
_entity.type
_entity.pdbx_description
1 polymer ?
#
loop_
_entity_poly.entity_id
_entity_poly.type
_entity_poly.pdbx_seq_one_letter_code
_entity_poly.pdbx_strand_id
1 'polypeptide(L)'
;MPYYGTKKSQRKHHRNKHLQRRRPAFERAPYCNFCYIPSGEILYNQHPTGFFNFWNWIKDNHSARNYNLCTVITFAKLKENIAELNTAADLTTEILKSILFSTLSTPILELLYYIPALCEETQGYSSAPTEYQTTKLYNLYHNLPPPEAPPETMNQDQLTAVLTTIFGTNGQNITQLTTALGNAPPPRELTIAKVDNFHGKDDEDPYEWLERFETAANTNQ
;
A
#
# COMPACT_ATOMS: atom_id res chain seq x y z
N MET A 1 19.65 -3.23 12.63
CA MET A 1 18.30 -2.84 12.18
C MET A 1 18.33 -1.49 11.48
N PRO A 2 18.27 -1.52 10.15
CA PRO A 2 18.27 -0.36 9.28
C PRO A 2 16.85 0.17 8.96
N TYR A 3 16.83 1.41 8.47
CA TYR A 3 15.71 2.01 7.73
C TYR A 3 16.24 2.32 6.33
N TYR A 4 15.40 2.30 5.30
CA TYR A 4 15.83 2.74 3.97
C TYR A 4 16.27 4.21 4.00
N GLY A 5 17.29 4.54 3.21
CA GLY A 5 17.79 5.91 3.02
C GLY A 5 18.34 6.60 4.27
N THR A 6 18.54 5.90 5.40
CA THR A 6 18.93 6.53 6.67
C THR A 6 20.12 5.83 7.34
N LYS A 7 21.24 6.56 7.48
CA LYS A 7 22.45 6.09 8.16
C LYS A 7 22.27 6.05 9.69
N LYS A 8 22.98 5.16 10.38
CA LYS A 8 22.98 5.06 11.84
C LYS A 8 23.43 6.38 12.51
N SER A 9 24.42 7.07 11.93
CA SER A 9 24.91 8.36 12.41
C SER A 9 23.84 9.45 12.36
N GLN A 10 23.08 9.54 11.26
CA GLN A 10 21.96 10.47 11.10
C GLN A 10 20.89 10.25 12.18
N ARG A 11 20.51 9.00 12.45
CA ARG A 11 19.55 8.66 13.52
C ARG A 11 20.04 9.09 14.90
N LYS A 12 21.32 8.83 15.21
CA LYS A 12 21.93 9.23 16.50
C LYS A 12 21.93 10.75 16.64
N HIS A 13 22.33 11.46 15.59
CA HIS A 13 22.32 12.92 15.57
C HIS A 13 20.91 13.49 15.77
N HIS A 14 19.91 12.97 15.04
CA HIS A 14 18.52 13.38 15.20
C HIS A 14 17.98 13.11 16.62
N ARG A 15 18.24 11.93 17.18
CA ARG A 15 17.86 11.60 18.57
C ARG A 15 18.48 12.57 19.59
N ASN A 16 19.74 12.98 19.39
CA ASN A 16 20.40 13.93 20.26
C ASN A 16 19.74 15.32 20.23
N LYS A 17 19.19 15.75 19.09
CA LYS A 17 18.44 17.02 18.99
C LYS A 17 17.21 17.00 19.92
N HIS A 18 16.47 15.89 19.96
CA HIS A 18 15.33 15.72 20.89
C HIS A 18 15.77 15.80 22.36
N LEU A 19 16.86 15.14 22.72
CA LEU A 19 17.39 15.15 24.10
C LEU A 19 17.82 16.55 24.57
N GLN A 20 18.32 17.37 23.65
CA GLN A 20 18.72 18.74 23.94
C GLN A 20 17.53 19.71 24.08
N ARG A 21 16.28 19.22 23.96
CA ARG A 21 15.04 20.03 23.92
C ARG A 21 15.04 21.19 22.92
N ARG A 22 16.03 21.22 22.03
CA ARG A 22 16.02 22.06 20.84
C ARG A 22 14.95 21.44 19.96
N ARG A 23 13.71 21.92 20.04
CA ARG A 23 12.70 21.64 19.03
C ARG A 23 13.10 22.44 17.79
N PRO A 24 13.66 21.87 16.72
CA PRO A 24 13.52 22.55 15.45
C PRO A 24 12.08 22.26 15.02
N ALA A 25 11.23 23.26 15.06
CA ALA A 25 9.83 23.17 14.68
C ALA A 25 9.59 22.74 13.21
N PHE A 26 10.62 22.31 12.45
CA PHE A 26 10.53 22.23 10.99
C PHE A 26 11.04 20.94 10.34
N GLU A 27 11.70 20.00 11.03
CA GLU A 27 12.19 18.78 10.35
C GLU A 27 11.85 17.50 11.10
N ARG A 28 10.62 17.01 10.88
CA ARG A 28 10.21 15.67 11.31
C ARG A 28 10.97 14.63 10.49
N ALA A 29 11.42 13.56 11.13
CA ALA A 29 12.07 12.45 10.45
C ALA A 29 11.15 11.22 10.44
N PRO A 30 10.83 10.62 9.27
CA PRO A 30 9.84 9.53 9.15
C PRO A 30 10.09 8.33 10.07
N TYR A 31 11.35 7.99 10.33
CA TYR A 31 11.75 6.90 11.21
C TYR A 31 11.57 7.20 12.72
N CYS A 32 11.29 8.44 13.11
CA CYS A 32 11.40 8.88 14.51
C CYS A 32 10.06 8.85 15.25
N ASN A 33 9.92 7.93 16.21
CA ASN A 33 8.71 7.84 17.05
C ASN A 33 8.43 9.09 17.89
N PHE A 34 9.46 9.87 18.26
CA PHE A 34 9.28 11.14 18.96
C PHE A 34 8.77 12.26 18.05
N CYS A 35 9.03 12.17 16.75
CA CYS A 35 8.44 13.11 15.78
C CYS A 35 6.97 12.79 15.51
N TYR A 36 6.54 11.54 15.70
CA TYR A 36 5.20 11.05 15.40
C TYR A 36 4.60 10.41 16.66
N ILE A 37 4.45 11.22 17.71
CA ILE A 37 3.74 10.84 18.92
C ILE A 37 2.23 10.94 18.63
N PRO A 38 1.42 9.94 19.00
CA PRO A 38 -0.02 10.04 18.92
C PRO A 38 -0.51 11.25 19.73
N SER A 39 -1.26 12.15 19.09
CA SER A 39 -1.91 13.29 19.73
C SER A 39 -3.30 13.47 19.12
N GLY A 40 -4.36 13.53 19.94
CA GLY A 40 -5.75 13.63 19.46
C GLY A 40 -6.36 12.30 19.00
N GLU A 41 -7.49 12.37 18.26
CA GLU A 41 -8.38 11.28 17.81
C GLU A 41 -7.68 10.07 17.15
N ILE A 42 -6.43 10.23 16.71
CA ILE A 42 -5.61 9.14 16.16
C ILE A 42 -5.05 8.31 17.33
N LEU A 43 -5.90 7.49 17.93
CA LEU A 43 -5.48 6.44 18.85
C LEU A 43 -4.67 5.41 18.06
N TYR A 44 -3.61 4.87 18.67
CA TYR A 44 -2.74 3.82 18.13
C TYR A 44 -3.52 2.59 17.58
N ASN A 45 -4.80 2.46 17.96
CA ASN A 45 -5.66 1.33 17.66
C ASN A 45 -6.53 1.54 16.41
N GLN A 46 -6.58 2.76 15.85
CA GLN A 46 -7.34 3.04 14.62
C GLN A 46 -6.40 3.03 13.41
N HIS A 47 -6.22 1.85 12.83
CA HIS A 47 -5.50 1.69 11.57
C HIS A 47 -6.47 1.86 10.40
N PRO A 48 -6.06 2.48 9.28
CA PRO A 48 -6.89 2.56 8.08
C PRO A 48 -7.14 1.16 7.52
N THR A 49 -8.31 0.96 6.89
CA THR A 49 -8.68 -0.31 6.25
C THR A 49 -7.55 -0.81 5.34
N GLY A 50 -7.21 -2.09 5.44
CA GLY A 50 -6.16 -2.74 4.65
C GLY A 50 -4.74 -2.57 5.18
N PHE A 51 -4.49 -1.72 6.19
CA PHE A 51 -3.15 -1.54 6.74
C PHE A 51 -2.53 -2.84 7.25
N PHE A 52 -3.30 -3.70 7.93
CA PHE A 52 -2.77 -4.96 8.46
C PHE A 52 -2.43 -5.96 7.36
N ASN A 53 -3.16 -5.96 6.23
CA ASN A 53 -2.84 -6.77 5.07
C ASN A 53 -1.51 -6.32 4.43
N PHE A 54 -1.34 -5.01 4.25
CA PHE A 54 -0.05 -4.41 3.84
C PHE A 54 1.07 -4.78 4.82
N TRP A 55 0.83 -4.58 6.13
CA TRP A 55 1.83 -4.79 7.16
C TRP A 55 2.29 -6.24 7.24
N ASN A 56 1.35 -7.20 7.21
CA ASN A 56 1.67 -8.62 7.22
C ASN A 56 2.48 -8.99 5.98
N TRP A 57 2.06 -8.54 4.79
CA TRP A 57 2.80 -8.79 3.55
C TRP A 57 4.24 -8.27 3.61
N ILE A 58 4.48 -7.02 3.98
CA ILE A 58 5.85 -6.45 3.98
C ILE A 58 6.73 -7.06 5.10
N LYS A 59 6.11 -7.43 6.23
CA LYS A 59 6.78 -8.15 7.32
C LYS A 59 7.24 -9.52 6.85
N ASP A 60 6.36 -10.29 6.23
CA ASP A 60 6.59 -11.69 5.90
C ASP A 60 7.50 -11.83 4.67
N ASN A 61 7.41 -10.91 3.70
CA ASN A 61 8.16 -11.00 2.43
C ASN A 61 9.44 -10.15 2.41
N HIS A 62 9.51 -9.07 3.21
CA HIS A 62 10.57 -8.07 3.07
C HIS A 62 11.26 -7.70 4.39
N SER A 63 11.21 -8.59 5.38
CA SER A 63 11.95 -8.47 6.65
C SER A 63 11.62 -7.22 7.50
N ALA A 64 10.43 -6.63 7.30
CA ALA A 64 9.97 -5.55 8.17
C ALA A 64 9.78 -6.05 9.61
N ARG A 65 10.14 -5.24 10.61
CA ARG A 65 10.04 -5.59 12.04
C ARG A 65 9.08 -4.72 12.81
N ASN A 66 9.12 -3.42 12.56
CA ASN A 66 8.29 -2.48 13.29
C ASN A 66 7.93 -1.28 12.42
N TYR A 67 6.77 -0.71 12.68
CA TYR A 67 6.30 0.54 12.08
C TYR A 67 6.07 1.58 13.17
N ASN A 68 5.80 2.81 12.75
CA ASN A 68 5.41 3.88 13.66
C ASN A 68 4.20 4.63 13.09
N LEU A 69 3.77 5.68 13.79
CA LEU A 69 2.61 6.46 13.38
C LEU A 69 2.81 7.17 12.03
N CYS A 70 4.05 7.51 11.63
CA CYS A 70 4.32 8.01 10.27
C CYS A 70 3.91 6.97 9.23
N THR A 71 4.28 5.70 9.42
CA THR A 71 3.92 4.61 8.49
C THR A 71 2.40 4.53 8.29
N VAL A 72 1.63 4.60 9.39
CA VAL A 72 0.17 4.49 9.35
C VAL A 72 -0.47 5.68 8.63
N ILE A 73 -0.06 6.91 8.98
CA ILE A 73 -0.60 8.14 8.38
C ILE A 73 -0.25 8.21 6.89
N THR A 74 1.01 7.92 6.53
CA THR A 74 1.47 7.98 5.14
C THR A 74 0.81 6.87 4.30
N PHE A 75 0.55 5.69 4.86
CA PHE A 75 -0.22 4.65 4.18
C PHE A 75 -1.66 5.09 3.89
N ALA A 76 -2.34 5.75 4.84
CA ALA A 76 -3.68 6.29 4.59
C ALA A 76 -3.69 7.27 3.40
N LYS A 77 -2.71 8.20 3.38
CA LYS A 77 -2.54 9.14 2.27
C LYS A 77 -2.22 8.46 0.95
N LEU A 78 -1.40 7.40 0.95
CA LEU A 78 -1.06 6.67 -0.26
C LEU A 78 -2.32 6.13 -0.94
N LYS A 79 -3.24 5.56 -0.18
CA LYS A 79 -4.50 5.04 -0.73
C LYS A 79 -5.35 6.12 -1.41
N GLU A 80 -5.38 7.32 -0.83
CA GLU A 80 -6.14 8.45 -1.36
C GLU A 80 -5.50 9.07 -2.60
N ASN A 81 -4.18 8.89 -2.79
CA ASN A 81 -3.39 9.56 -3.81
C ASN A 81 -2.67 8.58 -4.75
N ILE A 82 -3.15 7.34 -4.86
CA ILE A 82 -2.47 6.27 -5.60
C ILE A 82 -2.39 6.56 -7.11
N ALA A 83 -3.39 7.26 -7.65
CA ALA A 83 -3.46 7.63 -9.06
C ALA A 83 -2.44 8.72 -9.47
N GLU A 84 -1.92 9.49 -8.52
CA GLU A 84 -0.96 10.57 -8.75
C GLU A 84 0.47 10.02 -8.60
N LEU A 85 1.09 9.63 -9.71
CA LEU A 85 2.33 8.85 -9.71
C LEU A 85 3.45 9.44 -8.83
N ASN A 86 3.73 10.75 -8.95
CA ASN A 86 4.76 11.41 -8.16
C ASN A 86 4.42 11.43 -6.67
N THR A 87 3.14 11.65 -6.35
CA THR A 87 2.65 11.64 -4.97
C THR A 87 2.72 10.23 -4.37
N ALA A 88 2.29 9.21 -5.11
CA ALA A 88 2.38 7.82 -4.70
C ALA A 88 3.84 7.38 -4.46
N ALA A 89 4.75 7.80 -5.33
CA ALA A 89 6.18 7.57 -5.23
C ALA A 89 6.79 8.18 -3.95
N ASP A 90 6.46 9.43 -3.67
CA ASP A 90 6.93 10.16 -2.48
C ASP A 90 6.39 9.54 -1.20
N LEU A 91 5.09 9.23 -1.17
CA LEU A 91 4.44 8.58 -0.04
C LEU A 91 5.01 7.19 0.21
N THR A 92 5.26 6.41 -0.84
CA THR A 92 5.89 5.08 -0.71
C THR A 92 7.31 5.19 -0.19
N THR A 93 8.08 6.17 -0.67
CA THR A 93 9.42 6.47 -0.16
C THR A 93 9.38 6.81 1.33
N GLU A 94 8.43 7.63 1.76
CA GLU A 94 8.26 8.01 3.16
C GLU A 94 7.83 6.82 4.03
N ILE A 95 6.94 5.95 3.54
CA ILE A 95 6.58 4.68 4.18
C ILE A 95 7.83 3.83 4.41
N LEU A 96 8.63 3.58 3.36
CA LEU A 96 9.84 2.75 3.45
C LEU A 96 10.90 3.35 4.40
N LYS A 97 11.01 4.68 4.46
CA LYS A 97 11.89 5.39 5.41
C LYS A 97 11.38 5.32 6.85
N SER A 98 10.08 5.09 7.06
CA SER A 98 9.46 5.01 8.39
C SER A 98 9.49 3.60 9.03
N ILE A 99 9.66 2.54 8.22
CA ILE A 99 9.65 1.15 8.68
C ILE A 99 11.04 0.69 9.12
N LEU A 100 11.11 0.06 10.29
CA LEU A 100 12.32 -0.59 10.79
C LEU A 100 12.42 -2.01 10.22
N PHE A 101 13.53 -2.31 9.55
CA PHE A 101 13.81 -3.62 8.98
C PHE A 101 14.82 -4.42 9.80
N SER A 102 14.78 -5.75 9.69
CA SER A 102 15.86 -6.62 10.17
C SER A 102 17.13 -6.37 9.35
N THR A 103 16.96 -6.43 8.04
CA THR A 103 17.94 -6.38 6.96
C THR A 103 17.28 -5.74 5.75
N LEU A 104 18.04 -5.03 4.91
CA LEU A 104 17.54 -4.49 3.64
C LEU A 104 17.94 -5.47 2.52
N SER A 105 17.21 -6.59 2.42
CA SER A 105 17.48 -7.61 1.41
C SER A 105 16.86 -7.28 0.05
N THR A 106 15.70 -6.61 0.06
CA THR A 106 15.02 -6.17 -1.16
C THR A 106 15.52 -4.78 -1.56
N PRO A 107 15.96 -4.56 -2.81
CA PRO A 107 16.25 -3.22 -3.30
C PRO A 107 15.08 -2.25 -3.09
N ILE A 108 15.37 -1.00 -2.72
CA ILE A 108 14.33 0.01 -2.46
C ILE A 108 13.43 0.22 -3.68
N LEU A 109 14.01 0.14 -4.88
CA LEU A 109 13.32 0.30 -6.15
C LEU A 109 12.22 -0.74 -6.38
N GLU A 110 12.48 -1.99 -6.02
CA GLU A 110 11.49 -3.04 -6.09
C GLU A 110 10.30 -2.75 -5.17
N LEU A 111 10.56 -2.29 -3.94
CA LEU A 111 9.48 -1.96 -3.01
C LEU A 111 8.70 -0.71 -3.42
N LEU A 112 9.37 0.26 -4.05
CA LEU A 112 8.72 1.43 -4.64
C LEU A 112 7.77 1.06 -5.79
N TYR A 113 8.03 -0.07 -6.44
CA TYR A 113 7.14 -0.63 -7.46
C TYR A 113 6.04 -1.51 -6.84
N TYR A 114 6.40 -2.47 -6.00
CA TYR A 114 5.45 -3.47 -5.47
C TYR A 114 4.36 -2.83 -4.59
N ILE A 115 4.70 -1.87 -3.72
CA ILE A 115 3.74 -1.29 -2.77
C ILE A 115 2.56 -0.61 -3.49
N PRO A 116 2.77 0.36 -4.40
CA PRO A 116 1.66 1.00 -5.09
C PRO A 116 0.92 0.03 -6.02
N ALA A 117 1.62 -0.86 -6.74
CA ALA A 117 1.00 -1.83 -7.63
C ALA A 117 0.09 -2.82 -6.87
N LEU A 118 0.56 -3.37 -5.75
CA LEU A 118 -0.27 -4.22 -4.89
C LEU A 118 -1.41 -3.44 -4.26
N CYS A 119 -1.20 -2.18 -3.89
CA CYS A 119 -2.26 -1.31 -3.41
C CYS A 119 -3.41 -1.26 -4.42
N GLU A 120 -3.13 -1.05 -5.70
CA GLU A 120 -4.16 -1.06 -6.75
C GLU A 120 -4.79 -2.44 -6.97
N GLU A 121 -3.99 -3.49 -7.13
CA GLU A 121 -4.49 -4.85 -7.41
C GLU A 121 -5.36 -5.42 -6.28
N THR A 122 -5.19 -4.91 -5.05
CA THR A 122 -5.94 -5.34 -3.86
C THR A 122 -6.97 -4.29 -3.41
N GLN A 123 -7.21 -3.26 -4.21
CA GLN A 123 -8.14 -2.17 -3.90
C GLN A 123 -7.86 -1.53 -2.53
N GLY A 124 -6.63 -1.07 -2.35
CA GLY A 124 -6.13 -0.45 -1.13
C GLY A 124 -5.81 -1.45 -0.02
N TYR A 125 -5.30 -2.64 -0.38
CA TYR A 125 -5.05 -3.75 0.55
C TYR A 125 -6.32 -4.23 1.28
N SER A 126 -7.48 -4.12 0.64
CA SER A 126 -8.75 -4.62 1.19
C SER A 126 -8.68 -6.12 1.49
N SER A 127 -7.90 -6.86 0.69
CA SER A 127 -7.47 -8.24 0.91
C SER A 127 -5.95 -8.34 1.04
N ALA A 128 -5.47 -9.46 1.58
CA ALA A 128 -4.04 -9.76 1.60
C ALA A 128 -3.52 -10.01 0.18
N PRO A 129 -2.35 -9.43 -0.20
CA PRO A 129 -1.68 -9.78 -1.45
C PRO A 129 -1.48 -11.29 -1.56
N THR A 130 -1.90 -11.85 -2.69
CA THR A 130 -1.71 -13.29 -2.96
C THR A 130 -0.30 -13.57 -3.47
N GLU A 131 0.11 -14.84 -3.39
CA GLU A 131 1.37 -15.31 -3.97
C GLU A 131 1.40 -15.08 -5.49
N TYR A 132 0.27 -15.26 -6.17
CA TYR A 132 0.15 -15.01 -7.61
C TYR A 132 0.44 -13.54 -7.95
N GLN A 133 -0.20 -12.59 -7.26
CA GLN A 133 0.01 -11.16 -7.48
C GLN A 133 1.47 -10.75 -7.20
N THR A 134 2.02 -11.24 -6.09
CA THR A 134 3.41 -10.94 -5.70
C THR A 134 4.40 -11.49 -6.75
N THR A 135 4.21 -12.75 -7.19
CA THR A 135 5.06 -13.39 -8.21
C THR A 135 4.94 -12.70 -9.56
N LYS A 136 3.72 -12.33 -9.95
CA LYS A 136 3.45 -11.59 -11.18
C LYS A 136 4.23 -10.27 -11.21
N LEU A 137 4.15 -9.47 -10.14
CA LEU A 137 4.86 -8.19 -10.06
C LEU A 137 6.37 -8.36 -9.98
N TYR A 138 6.85 -9.37 -9.25
CA TYR A 138 8.27 -9.73 -9.23
C TYR A 138 8.81 -9.97 -10.64
N ASN A 139 8.13 -10.85 -11.40
CA ASN A 139 8.50 -11.17 -12.77
C ASN A 139 8.40 -9.95 -13.68
N LEU A 140 7.36 -9.14 -13.53
CA LEU A 140 7.20 -7.94 -14.35
C LEU A 140 8.36 -6.97 -14.13
N TYR A 141 8.76 -6.72 -12.88
CA TYR A 141 9.88 -5.85 -12.55
C TYR A 141 11.23 -6.40 -13.03
N HIS A 142 11.50 -7.68 -12.81
CA HIS A 142 12.81 -8.28 -13.14
C HIS A 142 13.00 -8.53 -14.64
N ASN A 143 11.93 -8.53 -15.43
CA ASN A 143 12.00 -8.63 -16.88
C ASN A 143 12.02 -7.26 -17.58
N LEU A 144 12.07 -6.15 -16.83
CA LEU A 144 12.21 -4.82 -17.41
C LEU A 144 13.58 -4.65 -18.07
N PRO A 145 13.66 -3.89 -19.18
CA PRO A 145 14.96 -3.50 -19.72
C PRO A 145 15.75 -2.74 -18.64
N PRO A 146 17.07 -2.99 -18.51
CA PRO A 146 17.90 -2.32 -17.53
C PRO A 146 17.78 -0.79 -17.66
N PRO A 147 17.68 -0.04 -16.55
CA PRO A 147 17.73 1.42 -16.62
C PRO A 147 19.04 1.85 -17.27
N GLU A 148 18.99 2.81 -18.20
CA GLU A 148 20.16 3.28 -18.96
C GLU A 148 21.26 3.94 -18.09
N ALA A 149 21.07 4.08 -16.77
CA ALA A 149 22.11 4.53 -15.84
C ALA A 149 22.00 3.86 -14.45
N PRO A 150 23.10 3.37 -13.86
CA PRO A 150 23.12 2.83 -12.51
C PRO A 150 23.19 3.97 -11.47
N PRO A 151 22.29 4.07 -10.46
CA PRO A 151 22.40 5.12 -9.47
C PRO A 151 23.05 4.60 -8.18
N GLU A 152 24.25 5.10 -7.87
CA GLU A 152 24.86 4.93 -6.54
C GLU A 152 24.13 5.71 -5.43
N THR A 153 23.25 6.65 -5.78
CA THR A 153 22.22 7.19 -4.87
C THR A 153 21.07 7.71 -5.72
N MET A 154 19.96 6.99 -5.71
CA MET A 154 18.81 7.37 -6.52
C MET A 154 18.11 8.60 -5.95
N ASN A 155 18.04 9.69 -6.72
CA ASN A 155 17.25 10.88 -6.37
C ASN A 155 15.80 10.74 -6.87
N GLN A 156 14.92 11.68 -6.50
CA GLN A 156 13.49 11.65 -6.82
C GLN A 156 13.25 11.63 -8.34
N ASP A 157 14.05 12.35 -9.13
CA ASP A 157 13.94 12.37 -10.59
C ASP A 157 14.28 11.02 -11.23
N GLN A 158 15.31 10.33 -10.72
CA GLN A 158 15.67 8.99 -11.18
C GLN A 158 14.60 7.96 -10.78
N LEU A 159 13.98 8.13 -9.62
CA LEU A 159 12.87 7.32 -9.17
C LEU A 159 11.64 7.54 -10.05
N THR A 160 11.29 8.79 -10.38
CA THR A 160 10.23 9.12 -11.32
C THR A 160 10.53 8.60 -12.72
N ALA A 161 11.78 8.66 -13.18
CA ALA A 161 12.17 8.09 -14.47
C ALA A 161 11.96 6.57 -14.49
N VAL A 162 12.42 5.85 -13.46
CA VAL A 162 12.19 4.40 -13.33
C VAL A 162 10.69 4.11 -13.23
N LEU A 163 9.95 4.81 -12.39
CA LEU A 163 8.50 4.62 -12.25
C LEU A 163 7.74 5.00 -13.53
N THR A 164 8.20 5.98 -14.32
CA THR A 164 7.62 6.32 -15.63
C THR A 164 7.97 5.27 -16.68
N THR A 165 9.18 4.73 -16.66
CA THR A 165 9.56 3.58 -17.51
C THR A 165 8.70 2.36 -17.18
N ILE A 166 8.36 2.16 -15.90
CA ILE A 166 7.61 1.00 -15.44
C ILE A 166 6.10 1.16 -15.62
N PHE A 167 5.56 2.30 -15.17
CA PHE A 167 4.13 2.59 -15.15
C PHE A 167 3.66 3.42 -16.36
N GLY A 168 4.56 3.81 -17.27
CA GLY A 168 4.26 4.74 -18.36
C GLY A 168 4.05 6.17 -17.86
N THR A 169 4.01 7.14 -18.78
CA THR A 169 3.67 8.53 -18.44
C THR A 169 2.26 8.56 -17.82
N ASN A 170 2.12 9.05 -16.58
CA ASN A 170 0.86 9.14 -15.84
C ASN A 170 0.14 7.79 -15.57
N GLY A 171 0.87 6.67 -15.42
CA GLY A 171 0.26 5.38 -15.10
C GLY A 171 -0.40 4.67 -16.29
N GLN A 172 -0.09 5.08 -17.53
CA GLN A 172 -0.66 4.44 -18.73
C GLN A 172 -0.38 2.94 -18.84
N ASN A 173 0.74 2.43 -18.35
CA ASN A 173 0.97 0.98 -18.29
C ASN A 173 0.14 0.31 -17.20
N ILE A 174 -0.27 1.01 -16.13
CA ILE A 174 -1.25 0.49 -15.17
C ILE A 174 -2.60 0.32 -15.86
N THR A 175 -3.05 1.33 -16.61
CA THR A 175 -4.31 1.25 -17.38
C THR A 175 -4.25 0.18 -18.48
N GLN A 176 -3.10 0.05 -19.17
CA GLN A 176 -2.87 -1.00 -20.16
C GLN A 176 -2.71 -2.39 -19.53
N LEU A 177 -2.14 -2.52 -18.32
CA LEU A 177 -2.12 -3.77 -17.55
C LEU A 177 -3.54 -4.14 -17.14
N THR A 178 -4.36 -3.19 -16.68
CA THR A 178 -5.80 -3.39 -16.41
C THR A 178 -6.57 -3.78 -17.67
N THR A 179 -6.22 -3.22 -18.83
CA THR A 179 -6.82 -3.56 -20.14
C THR A 179 -6.34 -4.93 -20.65
N ALA A 180 -5.06 -5.27 -20.44
CA ALA A 180 -4.48 -6.57 -20.78
C ALA A 180 -4.98 -7.69 -19.86
N LEU A 181 -5.27 -7.38 -18.60
CA LEU A 181 -5.96 -8.25 -17.64
C LEU A 181 -7.47 -8.33 -17.91
N GLY A 182 -8.05 -7.31 -18.58
CA GLY A 182 -9.40 -7.33 -19.14
C GLY A 182 -9.56 -8.19 -20.41
N ASN A 183 -8.46 -8.69 -20.97
CA ASN A 183 -8.45 -9.67 -22.06
C ASN A 183 -8.29 -11.12 -21.57
N ALA A 184 -8.25 -11.36 -20.25
CA ALA A 184 -8.65 -12.65 -19.71
C ALA A 184 -10.13 -12.87 -20.05
N PRO A 185 -10.59 -14.11 -20.34
CA PRO A 185 -12.01 -14.34 -20.61
C PRO A 185 -12.81 -13.67 -19.49
N PRO A 186 -13.89 -12.95 -19.82
CA PRO A 186 -14.61 -12.17 -18.82
C PRO A 186 -14.87 -13.09 -17.62
N PRO A 187 -14.68 -12.62 -16.37
CA PRO A 187 -15.26 -13.30 -15.23
C PRO A 187 -16.70 -13.57 -15.64
N ARG A 188 -17.12 -14.84 -15.67
CA ARG A 188 -18.53 -15.15 -15.91
C ARG A 188 -19.29 -14.21 -14.99
N GLU A 189 -20.13 -13.34 -15.55
CA GLU A 189 -21.03 -12.56 -14.73
C GLU A 189 -21.80 -13.60 -13.91
N LEU A 190 -21.45 -13.71 -12.62
CA LEU A 190 -22.29 -14.43 -11.70
C LEU A 190 -23.52 -13.54 -11.63
N THR A 191 -24.59 -13.96 -12.30
CA THR A 191 -25.91 -13.36 -12.18
C THR A 191 -26.39 -13.66 -10.77
N ILE A 192 -25.80 -12.97 -9.78
CA ILE A 192 -26.15 -13.13 -8.37
C ILE A 192 -27.55 -12.53 -8.25
N ALA A 193 -28.54 -13.40 -8.04
CA ALA A 193 -29.88 -12.98 -7.69
C ALA A 193 -29.79 -12.15 -6.41
N LYS A 194 -30.15 -10.86 -6.51
CA LYS A 194 -30.14 -9.93 -5.38
C LYS A 194 -31.45 -10.09 -4.60
N VAL A 195 -31.35 -10.06 -3.28
CA VAL A 195 -32.48 -10.02 -2.36
C VAL A 195 -32.38 -8.71 -1.60
N ASP A 196 -33.47 -7.96 -1.56
CA ASP A 196 -33.53 -6.73 -0.77
C ASP A 196 -33.39 -7.04 0.72
N ASN A 197 -32.92 -6.08 1.52
CA ASN A 197 -32.76 -6.30 2.95
C ASN A 197 -34.13 -6.32 3.65
N PHE A 198 -34.30 -7.21 4.63
CA PHE A 198 -35.46 -7.18 5.53
C PHE A 198 -35.21 -6.14 6.63
N HIS A 199 -36.13 -5.19 6.76
CA HIS A 199 -36.09 -4.10 7.74
C HIS A 199 -37.14 -4.23 8.85
N GLY A 200 -38.04 -5.22 8.74
CA GLY A 200 -39.03 -5.55 9.77
C GLY A 200 -40.10 -4.47 9.95
N LYS A 201 -40.42 -3.76 8.86
CA LYS A 201 -41.50 -2.77 8.84
C LYS A 201 -42.86 -3.47 8.70
N ASP A 202 -43.92 -2.77 9.08
CA ASP A 202 -45.29 -3.30 9.03
C ASP A 202 -45.75 -3.68 7.60
N ASP A 203 -45.07 -3.19 6.56
CA ASP A 203 -45.32 -3.50 5.15
C ASP A 203 -44.41 -4.59 4.56
N GLU A 204 -43.53 -5.21 5.37
CA GLU A 204 -42.63 -6.29 4.94
C GLU A 204 -43.05 -7.62 5.59
N ASP A 205 -43.51 -8.59 4.78
CA ASP A 205 -43.85 -9.93 5.26
C ASP A 205 -42.58 -10.78 5.43
N PRO A 206 -42.26 -11.26 6.66
CA PRO A 206 -41.10 -12.09 6.91
C PRO A 206 -41.07 -13.39 6.09
N TYR A 207 -42.23 -14.00 5.83
CA TYR A 207 -42.33 -15.27 5.11
C TYR A 207 -42.09 -15.08 3.61
N GLU A 208 -42.64 -14.01 3.02
CA GLU A 208 -42.41 -13.66 1.62
C GLU A 208 -40.94 -13.29 1.38
N TRP A 209 -40.33 -12.58 2.33
CA TRP A 209 -38.90 -12.28 2.27
C TRP A 209 -38.03 -13.54 2.33
N LEU A 210 -38.37 -14.49 3.21
CA LEU A 210 -37.62 -15.72 3.37
C LEU A 210 -37.67 -16.60 2.10
N GLU A 211 -38.84 -16.68 1.45
CA GLU A 211 -39.02 -17.42 0.18
C GLU A 211 -38.17 -16.81 -0.95
N ARG A 212 -38.14 -15.46 -1.05
CA ARG A 212 -37.27 -14.75 -1.99
C ARG A 212 -35.79 -14.98 -1.69
N PHE A 213 -35.43 -15.03 -0.41
CA PHE A 213 -34.07 -15.30 0.03
C PHE A 213 -33.61 -16.71 -0.35
N GLU A 214 -34.42 -17.73 -0.08
CA GLU A 214 -34.11 -19.13 -0.43
C GLU A 214 -34.05 -19.33 -1.95
N THR A 215 -34.95 -18.71 -2.71
CA THR A 215 -34.94 -18.78 -4.18
C THR A 215 -33.68 -18.17 -4.77
N ALA A 216 -33.25 -17.02 -4.25
CA ALA A 216 -32.00 -16.39 -4.67
C ALA A 216 -30.77 -17.20 -4.24
N ALA A 217 -30.78 -17.78 -3.03
CA ALA A 217 -29.71 -18.63 -2.54
C ALA A 217 -29.53 -19.90 -3.41
N ASN A 218 -30.64 -20.55 -3.81
CA ASN A 218 -30.61 -21.70 -4.72
C ASN A 218 -30.17 -21.33 -6.15
N THR A 219 -30.50 -20.12 -6.61
CA THR A 219 -30.05 -19.62 -7.92
C THR A 219 -28.56 -19.27 -7.94
N ASN A 220 -27.99 -18.97 -6.76
CA ASN A 220 -26.60 -18.57 -6.57
C ASN A 220 -25.67 -19.74 -6.16
N GLN A 221 -26.15 -20.99 -6.14
CA GLN A 221 -25.33 -22.20 -5.91
C GLN A 221 -24.43 -22.51 -7.12
#